data_AF-A0A3B9AQ14-F1
#
_entry.id   AF-A0A3B9AQ14-F1
#
_cell.length_a   1.000
_cell.length_b   1.000
_cell.length_c   1.000
_cell.angle_alpha   90.00
_cell.angle_beta   90.00
_cell.angle_gamma   90.00
#
_symmetry.space_group_name_H-M   'P 1'
#
loop_
_entity.id
_entity.type
_entity.pdbx_description
1 polymer ?
#
loop_
_entity_poly.entity_id
_entity_poly.type
_entity_poly.pdbx_seq_one_letter_code
_entity_poly.pdbx_strand_id
1 'polypeptide(L)'
;VGTKSEKAKKLMKQLYEPFVRQGNPIYFMDERSAEMTKYAANSYLAARISFMNEIANLCEKVGANVDQVRIGMGSDSRIGKRFLFPGIGYGGSCFPKDVQALAKTASEYSYDFKILKSVMKVNSIQKGVLTKKIKKYFKNDLQGKTIGVWGLAFKPNTDDIREAPALVIIDELLALGAKVRAFDPEAMEHVRSIYGNRITLCNKMYEALEGADCLAIMTEWNEFRTPDYDQIGTLLREKVIFDGRNVYDTEQMKELGFQYISIGRPKVKGRKK
;
A
#
# COMPACT_ATOMS: atom_id res chain seq x y z
N VAL A 1 15.01 -20.08 15.39
CA VAL A 1 14.97 -21.53 15.12
C VAL A 1 14.28 -22.19 16.30
N GLY A 2 13.20 -22.93 16.04
CA GLY A 2 12.47 -23.68 17.07
C GLY A 2 12.97 -25.11 17.15
N THR A 3 13.52 -25.53 18.29
CA THR A 3 13.93 -26.92 18.52
C THR A 3 14.22 -27.18 19.99
N LYS A 4 13.79 -28.33 20.52
CA LYS A 4 14.25 -28.89 21.80
C LYS A 4 15.40 -29.89 21.67
N SER A 5 15.75 -30.29 20.44
CA SER A 5 16.86 -31.21 20.18
C SER A 5 18.20 -30.47 20.12
N GLU A 6 19.13 -30.82 21.01
CA GLU A 6 20.50 -30.30 20.99
C GLU A 6 21.25 -30.67 19.71
N LYS A 7 20.98 -31.87 19.15
CA LYS A 7 21.54 -32.28 17.85
C LYS A 7 21.10 -31.32 16.75
N ALA A 8 19.79 -31.02 16.66
CA ALA A 8 19.27 -30.10 15.66
C ALA A 8 19.80 -28.67 15.87
N LYS A 9 19.88 -28.21 17.12
CA LYS A 9 20.45 -26.90 17.47
C LYS A 9 21.88 -26.74 16.95
N LYS A 10 22.75 -27.74 17.17
CA LYS A 10 24.14 -27.76 16.69
C LYS A 10 24.20 -27.70 15.15
N LEU A 11 23.41 -28.52 14.47
CA LEU A 11 23.37 -28.56 13.01
C LEU A 11 22.86 -27.25 12.39
N MET A 12 21.76 -26.69 12.91
CA MET A 12 21.20 -25.43 12.43
C MET A 12 22.14 -24.25 12.70
N LYS A 13 22.87 -24.26 13.82
CA LYS A 13 23.91 -23.26 14.08
C LYS A 13 25.00 -23.34 13.01
N GLN A 14 25.57 -24.53 12.78
CA GLN A 14 26.63 -24.73 11.78
C GLN A 14 26.19 -24.32 10.37
N LEU A 15 24.94 -24.65 10.00
CA LEU A 15 24.37 -24.28 8.70
C LEU A 15 24.28 -22.77 8.51
N TYR A 16 23.80 -22.03 9.52
CA TYR A 16 23.54 -20.60 9.39
C TYR A 16 24.72 -19.69 9.79
N GLU A 17 25.68 -20.19 10.57
CA GLU A 17 26.84 -19.43 11.06
C GLU A 17 27.60 -18.64 9.98
N PRO A 18 27.81 -19.16 8.75
CA PRO A 18 28.45 -18.38 7.68
C PRO A 18 27.70 -17.09 7.28
N PHE A 19 26.38 -17.06 7.42
CA PHE A 19 25.53 -15.94 6.98
C PHE A 19 25.33 -14.85 8.04
N VAL A 20 25.70 -15.11 9.29
CA VAL A 20 25.36 -14.24 10.44
C VAL A 20 26.55 -13.62 11.16
N ARG A 21 27.77 -13.81 10.63
CA ARG A 21 29.03 -13.37 11.27
C ARG A 21 29.09 -11.87 11.58
N GLN A 22 28.36 -11.04 10.84
CA GLN A 22 28.37 -9.57 10.96
C GLN A 22 27.29 -9.00 11.91
N GLY A 23 26.84 -9.78 12.90
CA GLY A 23 26.01 -9.25 14.00
C GLY A 23 24.51 -9.54 13.94
N ASN A 24 24.09 -10.59 13.23
CA ASN A 24 22.69 -11.04 13.20
C ASN A 24 22.52 -12.35 13.99
N PRO A 25 22.30 -12.33 15.32
CA PRO A 25 22.32 -13.55 16.13
C PRO A 25 21.24 -14.57 15.72
N ILE A 26 21.59 -15.86 15.82
CA ILE A 26 20.62 -16.94 15.68
C ILE A 26 19.92 -17.12 17.03
N TYR A 27 18.62 -16.81 17.07
CA TYR A 27 17.80 -17.05 18.25
C TYR A 27 17.28 -18.49 18.27
N PHE A 28 17.60 -19.23 19.33
CA PHE A 28 17.05 -20.55 19.61
C PHE A 28 15.95 -20.45 20.67
N MET A 29 14.86 -21.18 20.43
CA MET A 29 13.68 -21.25 21.30
C MET A 29 12.97 -22.59 21.05
N ASP A 30 11.87 -22.89 21.75
CA ASP A 30 11.04 -24.06 21.43
C ASP A 30 10.28 -23.87 20.11
N GLU A 31 9.76 -24.97 19.58
CA GLU A 31 9.07 -25.03 18.29
C GLU A 31 7.85 -24.10 18.24
N ARG A 32 6.99 -24.14 19.28
CA ARG A 32 5.76 -23.35 19.33
C ARG A 32 6.07 -21.85 19.43
N SER A 33 7.06 -21.46 20.22
CA SER A 33 7.51 -20.07 20.30
C SER A 33 8.07 -19.56 18.98
N ALA A 34 8.80 -20.39 18.23
CA ALA A 34 9.33 -20.02 16.92
C ALA A 34 8.20 -19.83 15.88
N GLU A 35 7.21 -20.73 15.87
CA GLU A 35 6.02 -20.62 15.01
C GLU A 35 5.23 -19.34 15.33
N MET A 36 4.93 -19.11 16.61
CA MET A 36 4.20 -17.93 17.07
C MET A 36 4.95 -16.62 16.74
N THR A 37 6.28 -16.61 16.85
CA THR A 37 7.10 -15.42 16.54
C THR A 37 6.84 -14.90 15.12
N LYS A 38 6.66 -15.79 14.13
CA LYS A 38 6.40 -15.35 12.75
C LYS A 38 5.04 -14.67 12.61
N TYR A 39 4.00 -15.24 13.21
CA TYR A 39 2.66 -14.68 13.20
C TYR A 39 2.58 -13.36 13.96
N ALA A 40 3.19 -13.29 15.14
CA ALA A 40 3.25 -12.08 15.96
C ALA A 40 3.97 -10.94 15.23
N ALA A 41 5.13 -11.21 14.61
CA ALA A 41 5.88 -10.20 13.87
C ALA A 41 5.10 -9.63 12.68
N ASN A 42 4.53 -10.50 11.83
CA ASN A 42 3.74 -10.05 10.68
C ASN A 42 2.47 -9.29 11.13
N SER A 43 1.81 -9.74 12.20
CA SER A 43 0.64 -9.07 12.75
C SER A 43 0.95 -7.71 13.34
N TYR A 44 2.09 -7.56 14.01
CA TYR A 44 2.53 -6.27 14.52
C TYR A 44 2.87 -5.29 13.39
N LEU A 45 3.55 -5.73 12.33
CA LEU A 45 3.82 -4.89 11.16
C LEU A 45 2.52 -4.43 10.46
N ALA A 46 1.56 -5.34 10.31
CA ALA A 46 0.22 -5.00 9.80
C ALA A 46 -0.49 -3.99 10.72
N ALA A 47 -0.37 -4.15 12.04
CA ALA A 47 -0.94 -3.23 13.02
C ALA A 47 -0.35 -1.82 12.92
N ARG A 48 0.97 -1.69 12.73
CA ARG A 48 1.63 -0.38 12.53
C ARG A 48 1.11 0.34 11.29
N ILE A 49 0.93 -0.38 10.18
CA ILE A 49 0.39 0.17 8.94
C ILE A 49 -1.07 0.61 9.14
N SER A 50 -1.93 -0.27 9.69
CA SER A 50 -3.33 0.05 9.94
C SER A 50 -3.49 1.23 10.89
N PHE A 51 -2.69 1.28 11.97
CA PHE A 51 -2.69 2.41 12.90
C PHE A 51 -2.36 3.73 12.17
N MET A 52 -1.29 3.77 11.38
CA MET A 52 -0.94 4.97 10.63
C MET A 52 -1.98 5.36 9.57
N ASN A 53 -2.70 4.39 9.00
CA ASN A 53 -3.83 4.67 8.11
C ASN A 53 -4.99 5.36 8.84
N GLU A 54 -5.33 4.93 10.06
CA GLU A 54 -6.34 5.62 10.87
C GLU A 54 -5.90 7.04 11.26
N ILE A 55 -4.63 7.21 11.65
CA ILE A 55 -4.06 8.53 11.92
C ILE A 55 -4.13 9.41 10.67
N ALA A 56 -3.78 8.89 9.49
CA ALA A 56 -3.90 9.62 8.23
C ALA A 56 -5.34 10.09 7.98
N ASN A 57 -6.31 9.19 8.13
CA ASN A 57 -7.72 9.52 7.94
C ASN A 57 -8.21 10.59 8.95
N LEU A 58 -7.70 10.59 10.18
CA LEU A 58 -7.98 11.62 11.17
C LEU A 58 -7.30 12.95 10.80
N CYS A 59 -6.04 12.92 10.38
CA CYS A 59 -5.29 14.10 9.94
C CYS A 59 -6.07 14.90 8.89
N GLU A 60 -6.71 14.23 7.93
CA GLU A 60 -7.55 14.90 6.92
C GLU A 60 -8.77 15.62 7.48
N LYS A 61 -9.32 15.15 8.61
CA LYS A 61 -10.49 15.75 9.25
C LYS A 61 -10.11 16.95 10.10
N VAL A 62 -8.96 16.89 10.75
CA VAL A 62 -8.50 17.93 11.69
C VAL A 62 -7.54 18.94 11.05
N GLY A 63 -7.16 18.75 9.79
CA GLY A 63 -6.22 19.63 9.07
C GLY A 63 -4.75 19.41 9.41
N ALA A 64 -4.40 18.25 9.96
CA ALA A 64 -3.01 17.88 10.24
C ALA A 64 -2.33 17.23 9.03
N ASN A 65 -1.00 17.06 9.09
CA ASN A 65 -0.21 16.37 8.08
C ASN A 65 0.40 15.09 8.65
N VAL A 66 -0.01 13.93 8.11
CA VAL A 66 0.44 12.63 8.58
C VAL A 66 1.94 12.39 8.42
N ASP A 67 2.60 13.02 7.45
CA ASP A 67 4.05 12.90 7.30
C ASP A 67 4.78 13.54 8.48
N GLN A 68 4.28 14.69 8.97
CA GLN A 68 4.81 15.34 10.17
C GLN A 68 4.55 14.50 11.42
N VAL A 69 3.35 13.93 11.55
CA VAL A 69 3.01 13.01 12.65
C VAL A 69 3.90 11.77 12.63
N ARG A 70 4.13 11.17 11.45
CA ARG A 70 5.02 10.02 11.26
C ARG A 70 6.46 10.34 11.68
N ILE A 71 6.98 11.52 11.33
CA ILE A 71 8.33 11.96 11.73
C ILE A 71 8.39 12.13 13.25
N GLY A 72 7.40 12.82 13.84
CA GLY A 72 7.33 13.05 15.28
C GLY A 72 7.25 11.75 16.08
N MET A 73 6.30 10.86 15.77
CA MET A 73 6.16 9.56 16.43
C MET A 73 7.36 8.65 16.19
N GLY A 74 7.85 8.59 14.95
CA GLY A 74 8.98 7.73 14.59
C GLY A 74 10.33 8.19 15.15
N SER A 75 10.42 9.40 15.71
CA SER A 75 11.62 9.90 16.39
C SER A 75 11.85 9.22 17.73
N ASP A 76 10.79 8.71 18.37
CA ASP A 76 10.88 7.90 19.58
C ASP A 76 11.46 6.53 19.25
N SER A 77 12.60 6.18 19.84
CA SER A 77 13.32 4.93 19.56
C SER A 77 12.52 3.68 19.94
N ARG A 78 11.54 3.77 20.84
CA ARG A 78 10.63 2.68 21.21
C ARG A 78 9.63 2.37 20.11
N ILE A 79 9.28 3.37 19.29
CA ILE A 79 8.40 3.23 18.14
C ILE A 79 9.23 2.90 16.89
N GLY A 80 10.28 3.68 16.62
CA GLY A 80 11.12 3.56 15.44
C GLY A 80 10.45 3.99 14.13
N LYS A 81 11.26 4.18 13.08
CA LYS A 81 10.86 4.87 11.84
C LYS A 81 10.21 4.00 10.76
N ARG A 82 10.32 2.67 10.88
CA ARG A 82 9.93 1.72 9.82
C ARG A 82 8.45 1.35 9.91
N PHE A 83 7.84 0.99 8.77
CA PHE A 83 6.44 0.53 8.68
C PHE A 83 5.43 1.54 9.25
N LEU A 84 5.69 2.84 9.10
CA LEU A 84 4.80 3.92 9.52
C LEU A 84 4.25 4.74 8.35
N PHE A 85 4.34 4.22 7.13
CA PHE A 85 3.88 4.92 5.92
C PHE A 85 2.40 4.60 5.68
N PRO A 86 1.49 5.57 5.83
CA PRO A 86 0.10 5.36 5.47
C PRO A 86 -0.06 5.30 3.95
N GLY A 87 -1.17 4.72 3.50
CA GLY A 87 -1.50 4.63 2.09
C GLY A 87 -2.86 3.97 1.86
N ILE A 88 -3.01 3.29 0.73
CA ILE A 88 -4.22 2.54 0.36
C ILE A 88 -4.33 1.15 1.02
N GLY A 89 -3.64 0.96 2.16
CA GLY A 89 -3.58 -0.32 2.86
C GLY A 89 -2.44 -1.23 2.43
N TYR A 90 -2.34 -2.36 3.12
CA TYR A 90 -1.39 -3.44 2.82
C TYR A 90 -2.06 -4.59 2.05
N GLY A 91 -1.23 -5.32 1.32
CA GLY A 91 -1.61 -6.52 0.58
C GLY A 91 -0.49 -7.57 0.62
N GLY A 92 -0.39 -8.34 -0.46
CA GLY A 92 0.60 -9.41 -0.62
C GLY A 92 0.16 -10.70 0.04
N SER A 93 0.90 -11.78 -0.23
CA SER A 93 0.58 -13.09 0.33
C SER A 93 0.80 -13.19 1.84
N CYS A 94 1.76 -12.47 2.41
CA CYS A 94 2.18 -12.68 3.80
C CYS A 94 1.24 -12.08 4.84
N PHE A 95 0.98 -10.77 4.81
CA PHE A 95 0.25 -10.12 5.90
C PHE A 95 -1.21 -10.58 6.01
N PRO A 96 -2.04 -10.49 4.96
CA PRO A 96 -3.45 -10.87 5.04
C PRO A 96 -3.62 -12.32 5.52
N LYS A 97 -2.87 -13.28 4.95
CA LYS A 97 -2.98 -14.70 5.34
C LYS A 97 -2.53 -14.94 6.77
N ASP A 98 -1.40 -14.36 7.19
CA ASP A 98 -0.85 -14.65 8.52
C ASP A 98 -1.66 -13.96 9.63
N VAL A 99 -2.14 -12.75 9.39
CA VAL A 99 -3.03 -12.00 10.30
C VAL A 99 -4.36 -12.74 10.47
N GLN A 100 -4.95 -13.23 9.38
CA GLN A 100 -6.18 -14.02 9.41
C GLN A 100 -5.97 -15.37 10.11
N ALA A 101 -4.88 -16.07 9.80
CA ALA A 101 -4.54 -17.34 10.41
C ALA A 101 -4.35 -17.19 11.93
N LEU A 102 -3.62 -16.17 12.40
CA LEU A 102 -3.46 -15.93 13.84
C LEU A 102 -4.79 -15.58 14.53
N ALA A 103 -5.66 -14.79 13.88
CA ALA A 103 -6.99 -14.49 14.41
C ALA A 103 -7.90 -15.74 14.47
N LYS A 104 -7.77 -16.64 13.48
CA LYS A 104 -8.48 -17.92 13.45
C LYS A 104 -7.98 -18.84 14.56
N THR A 105 -6.65 -19.04 14.67
CA THR A 105 -6.05 -19.80 15.77
C THR A 105 -6.50 -19.25 17.13
N ALA A 106 -6.46 -17.93 17.33
CA ALA A 106 -6.96 -17.33 18.58
C ALA A 106 -8.41 -17.72 18.88
N SER A 107 -9.29 -17.70 17.87
CA SER A 107 -10.70 -18.05 18.01
C SER A 107 -10.91 -19.54 18.31
N GLU A 108 -10.11 -20.44 17.73
CA GLU A 108 -10.14 -21.88 18.02
C GLU A 108 -9.77 -22.18 19.48
N TYR A 109 -8.94 -21.34 20.10
CA TYR A 109 -8.61 -21.38 21.53
C TYR A 109 -9.52 -20.48 22.39
N SER A 110 -10.70 -20.09 21.87
CA SER A 110 -11.67 -19.25 22.57
C SER A 110 -11.11 -17.90 23.06
N TYR A 111 -10.10 -17.36 22.36
CA TYR A 111 -9.48 -16.06 22.66
C TYR A 111 -9.92 -15.01 21.63
N ASP A 112 -10.55 -13.93 22.11
CA ASP A 112 -10.96 -12.82 21.27
C ASP A 112 -9.81 -11.82 21.06
N PHE A 113 -9.09 -11.96 19.95
CA PHE A 113 -7.99 -11.06 19.59
C PHE A 113 -8.50 -9.74 18.98
N LYS A 114 -9.00 -8.84 19.84
CA LYS A 114 -9.62 -7.55 19.47
C LYS A 114 -8.75 -6.68 18.56
N ILE A 115 -7.47 -6.53 18.87
CA ILE A 115 -6.54 -5.68 18.09
C ILE A 115 -6.42 -6.22 16.65
N LEU A 116 -6.22 -7.52 16.46
CA LEU A 116 -6.10 -8.13 15.14
C LEU A 116 -7.36 -7.95 14.29
N LYS A 117 -8.54 -8.14 14.89
CA LYS A 117 -9.83 -7.92 14.22
C LYS A 117 -9.96 -6.47 13.75
N SER A 118 -9.58 -5.50 14.59
CA SER A 118 -9.56 -4.08 14.21
C SER A 118 -8.57 -3.80 13.08
N VAL A 119 -7.35 -4.35 13.16
CA VAL A 119 -6.32 -4.20 12.12
C VAL A 119 -6.79 -4.67 10.75
N MET A 120 -7.46 -5.82 10.68
CA MET A 120 -8.05 -6.35 9.45
C MET A 120 -9.20 -5.47 8.93
N LYS A 121 -10.11 -5.05 9.81
CA LYS A 121 -11.24 -4.19 9.44
C LYS A 121 -10.78 -2.84 8.89
N VAL A 122 -9.81 -2.21 9.55
CA VAL A 122 -9.20 -0.95 9.09
C VAL A 122 -8.58 -1.14 7.71
N ASN A 123 -7.80 -2.19 7.49
CA ASN A 123 -7.16 -2.42 6.20
C ASN A 123 -8.18 -2.64 5.08
N SER A 124 -9.23 -3.42 5.34
CA SER A 124 -10.33 -3.63 4.38
C SER A 124 -11.00 -2.31 3.98
N ILE A 125 -11.27 -1.42 4.94
CA ILE A 125 -11.85 -0.10 4.66
C ILE A 125 -10.86 0.79 3.91
N GLN A 126 -9.57 0.71 4.25
CA GLN A 126 -8.51 1.55 3.68
C GLN A 126 -8.30 1.29 2.19
N LYS A 127 -8.46 0.04 1.73
CA LYS A 127 -8.32 -0.32 0.31
C LYS A 127 -9.27 0.48 -0.61
N GLY A 128 -10.46 0.87 -0.12
CA GLY A 128 -11.42 1.71 -0.88
C GLY A 128 -11.29 3.22 -0.68
N VAL A 129 -10.30 3.72 0.08
CA VAL A 129 -10.17 5.16 0.38
C VAL A 129 -9.84 5.98 -0.86
N LEU A 130 -9.02 5.46 -1.77
CA LEU A 130 -8.66 6.18 -3.00
C LEU A 130 -9.87 6.35 -3.92
N THR A 131 -10.67 5.29 -4.12
CA THR A 131 -11.93 5.35 -4.86
C THR A 131 -12.86 6.41 -4.29
N LYS A 132 -13.01 6.48 -2.95
CA LYS A 132 -13.86 7.50 -2.30
C LYS A 132 -13.36 8.92 -2.60
N LYS A 133 -12.05 9.14 -2.66
CA LYS A 133 -11.45 10.44 -3.02
C LYS A 133 -11.72 10.79 -4.48
N ILE A 134 -11.52 9.85 -5.39
CA ILE A 134 -11.80 10.00 -6.83
C ILE A 134 -13.29 10.33 -7.04
N LYS A 135 -14.18 9.52 -6.44
CA LYS A 135 -15.63 9.71 -6.49
C LYS A 135 -16.05 11.08 -5.96
N LYS A 136 -15.49 11.51 -4.83
CA LYS A 136 -15.79 12.83 -4.27
C LYS A 136 -15.34 13.96 -5.21
N TYR A 137 -14.20 13.81 -5.87
CA TYR A 137 -13.68 14.80 -6.81
C TYR A 137 -14.59 14.95 -8.03
N PHE A 138 -14.97 13.83 -8.66
CA PHE A 138 -15.88 13.81 -9.80
C PHE A 138 -17.37 13.89 -9.40
N LYS A 139 -17.68 14.38 -8.19
CA LYS A 139 -19.06 14.59 -7.70
C LYS A 139 -19.98 13.36 -7.83
N ASN A 140 -19.41 12.17 -7.65
CA ASN A 140 -20.03 10.86 -7.79
C ASN A 140 -20.37 10.42 -9.22
N ASP A 141 -19.94 11.14 -10.25
CA ASP A 141 -20.11 10.77 -11.66
C ASP A 141 -18.79 10.28 -12.27
N LEU A 142 -18.60 8.97 -12.30
CA LEU A 142 -17.46 8.34 -12.97
C LEU A 142 -17.84 7.70 -14.31
N GLN A 143 -19.09 7.82 -14.76
CA GLN A 143 -19.55 7.12 -15.95
C GLN A 143 -18.76 7.59 -17.17
N GLY A 144 -18.04 6.66 -17.80
CA GLY A 144 -17.20 6.94 -18.96
C GLY A 144 -15.88 7.68 -18.68
N LYS A 145 -15.61 8.06 -17.43
CA LYS A 145 -14.33 8.67 -17.02
C LYS A 145 -13.20 7.69 -17.17
N THR A 146 -12.05 8.14 -17.65
CA THR A 146 -10.85 7.31 -17.81
C THR A 146 -9.85 7.61 -16.71
N ILE A 147 -9.52 6.60 -15.90
CA ILE A 147 -8.54 6.71 -14.82
C ILE A 147 -7.23 6.09 -15.29
N GLY A 148 -6.17 6.89 -15.35
CA GLY A 148 -4.80 6.40 -15.55
C GLY A 148 -4.27 5.84 -14.23
N VAL A 149 -3.70 4.65 -14.23
CA VAL A 149 -3.26 3.94 -13.03
C VAL A 149 -1.78 3.59 -13.14
N TRP A 150 -1.02 3.98 -12.13
CA TRP A 150 0.39 3.61 -11.96
C TRP A 150 0.54 2.66 -10.77
N GLY A 151 0.99 1.45 -11.05
CA GLY A 151 1.20 0.40 -10.06
C GLY A 151 -0.01 -0.53 -9.91
N LEU A 152 0.27 -1.83 -9.93
CA LEU A 152 -0.69 -2.92 -9.85
C LEU A 152 -0.26 -3.98 -8.82
N ALA A 153 1.06 -4.22 -8.70
CA ALA A 153 1.63 -5.09 -7.68
C ALA A 153 1.32 -4.59 -6.26
N PHE A 154 1.30 -5.47 -5.26
CA PHE A 154 0.97 -5.05 -3.89
C PHE A 154 2.04 -4.14 -3.25
N LYS A 155 3.28 -4.20 -3.77
CA LYS A 155 4.45 -3.38 -3.40
C LYS A 155 5.43 -3.34 -4.58
N PRO A 156 6.43 -2.46 -4.59
CA PRO A 156 7.48 -2.47 -5.62
C PRO A 156 8.35 -3.74 -5.62
N ASN A 157 9.01 -3.98 -6.75
CA ASN A 157 9.96 -5.06 -7.03
C ASN A 157 9.36 -6.46 -6.94
N THR A 158 8.12 -6.63 -7.39
CA THR A 158 7.45 -7.94 -7.51
C THR A 158 6.30 -7.86 -8.50
N ASP A 159 6.00 -8.98 -9.13
CA ASP A 159 4.81 -9.25 -9.94
C ASP A 159 3.62 -9.77 -9.10
N ASP A 160 3.77 -9.92 -7.78
CA ASP A 160 2.74 -10.46 -6.90
C ASP A 160 1.58 -9.47 -6.75
N ILE A 161 0.41 -9.89 -7.21
CA ILE A 161 -0.84 -9.12 -7.14
C ILE A 161 -1.81 -9.65 -6.09
N ARG A 162 -1.44 -10.70 -5.33
CA ARG A 162 -2.31 -11.27 -4.31
C ARG A 162 -2.62 -10.21 -3.26
N GLU A 163 -3.91 -10.03 -2.99
CA GLU A 163 -4.40 -9.04 -2.03
C GLU A 163 -3.99 -7.59 -2.32
N ALA A 164 -3.53 -7.28 -3.55
CA ALA A 164 -3.09 -5.95 -3.91
C ALA A 164 -4.24 -4.94 -3.78
N PRO A 165 -4.06 -3.80 -3.07
CA PRO A 165 -5.07 -2.76 -2.99
C PRO A 165 -5.51 -2.21 -4.36
N ALA A 166 -4.61 -2.22 -5.35
CA ALA A 166 -4.89 -1.75 -6.70
C ALA A 166 -6.07 -2.48 -7.34
N LEU A 167 -6.14 -3.80 -7.18
CA LEU A 167 -7.22 -4.63 -7.74
C LEU A 167 -8.59 -4.27 -7.16
N VAL A 168 -8.66 -4.07 -5.84
CA VAL A 168 -9.89 -3.65 -5.16
C VAL A 168 -10.36 -2.30 -5.68
N ILE A 169 -9.44 -1.34 -5.84
CA ILE A 169 -9.77 -0.01 -6.36
C ILE A 169 -10.22 -0.10 -7.83
N ILE A 170 -9.56 -0.90 -8.66
CA ILE A 170 -9.94 -1.10 -10.07
C ILE A 170 -11.35 -1.70 -10.16
N ASP A 171 -11.65 -2.74 -9.37
CA ASP A 171 -12.99 -3.34 -9.35
C ASP A 171 -14.06 -2.33 -8.95
N GLU A 172 -13.80 -1.50 -7.93
CA GLU A 172 -14.72 -0.43 -7.51
C GLU A 172 -14.89 0.65 -8.60
N LEU A 173 -13.81 1.05 -9.28
CA LEU A 173 -13.87 2.04 -10.37
C LEU A 173 -14.67 1.53 -11.57
N LEU A 174 -14.45 0.27 -11.97
CA LEU A 174 -15.20 -0.37 -13.04
C LEU A 174 -16.69 -0.50 -12.69
N ALA A 175 -17.01 -0.87 -11.45
CA ALA A 175 -18.39 -0.93 -10.97
C ALA A 175 -19.10 0.44 -10.98
N LEU A 176 -18.35 1.54 -10.93
CA LEU A 176 -18.86 2.91 -11.06
C LEU A 176 -18.90 3.42 -12.50
N GLY A 177 -18.63 2.55 -13.49
CA GLY A 177 -18.70 2.89 -14.92
C GLY A 177 -17.47 3.61 -15.47
N ALA A 178 -16.38 3.68 -14.69
CA ALA A 178 -15.11 4.23 -15.17
C ALA A 178 -14.41 3.25 -16.12
N LYS A 179 -13.54 3.79 -16.96
CA LYS A 179 -12.53 3.06 -17.74
C LYS A 179 -11.20 3.16 -17.02
N VAL A 180 -10.40 2.10 -17.06
CA VAL A 180 -9.06 2.08 -16.45
C VAL A 180 -8.02 1.84 -17.54
N ARG A 181 -7.01 2.70 -17.57
CA ARG A 181 -5.76 2.50 -18.30
C ARG A 181 -4.64 2.33 -17.27
N ALA A 182 -3.93 1.22 -17.28
CA ALA A 182 -3.00 0.89 -16.20
C ALA A 182 -1.62 0.47 -16.72
N PHE A 183 -0.61 0.77 -15.92
CA PHE A 183 0.76 0.33 -16.11
C PHE A 183 1.38 -0.10 -14.78
N ASP A 184 2.16 -1.19 -14.82
CA ASP A 184 3.05 -1.65 -13.77
C ASP A 184 4.29 -2.30 -14.45
N PRO A 185 5.50 -2.16 -13.90
CA PRO A 185 6.69 -2.78 -14.48
C PRO A 185 6.67 -4.31 -14.58
N GLU A 186 6.07 -4.99 -13.61
CA GLU A 186 6.25 -6.43 -13.42
C GLU A 186 4.92 -7.21 -13.39
N ALA A 187 3.84 -6.59 -12.93
CA ALA A 187 2.57 -7.28 -12.64
C ALA A 187 1.60 -7.40 -13.82
N MET A 188 1.98 -6.94 -15.02
CA MET A 188 1.07 -6.77 -16.15
C MET A 188 0.42 -8.08 -16.61
N GLU A 189 1.19 -9.16 -16.71
CA GLU A 189 0.69 -10.46 -17.17
C GLU A 189 -0.28 -11.09 -16.17
N HIS A 190 0.03 -11.01 -14.88
CA HIS A 190 -0.89 -11.48 -13.83
C HIS A 190 -2.20 -10.68 -13.83
N VAL A 191 -2.14 -9.35 -13.99
CA VAL A 191 -3.36 -8.53 -14.09
C VAL A 191 -4.14 -8.82 -15.37
N ARG A 192 -3.46 -9.03 -16.50
CA ARG A 192 -4.08 -9.42 -17.78
C ARG A 192 -4.89 -10.70 -17.62
N SER A 193 -4.39 -11.67 -16.87
CA SER A 193 -5.09 -12.94 -16.62
C SER A 193 -6.42 -12.77 -15.87
N ILE A 194 -6.54 -11.73 -15.05
CA ILE A 194 -7.75 -11.44 -14.24
C ILE A 194 -8.72 -10.53 -14.99
N TYR A 195 -8.22 -9.47 -15.63
CA TYR A 195 -9.07 -8.44 -16.21
C TYR A 195 -9.33 -8.61 -17.70
N GLY A 196 -8.44 -9.28 -18.43
CA GLY A 196 -8.51 -9.37 -19.88
C GLY A 196 -8.71 -7.97 -20.49
N ASN A 197 -9.77 -7.82 -21.28
CA ASN A 197 -10.11 -6.57 -21.96
C ASN A 197 -10.98 -5.61 -21.12
N ARG A 198 -11.25 -5.91 -19.84
CA ARG A 198 -12.03 -5.02 -18.96
C ARG A 198 -11.28 -3.72 -18.61
N ILE A 199 -9.95 -3.75 -18.70
CA ILE A 199 -9.07 -2.59 -18.54
C ILE A 199 -8.08 -2.53 -19.70
N THR A 200 -7.53 -1.36 -19.98
CA THR A 200 -6.44 -1.20 -20.93
C THR A 200 -5.10 -1.29 -20.20
N LEU A 201 -4.31 -2.31 -20.52
CA LEU A 201 -2.95 -2.47 -20.03
C LEU A 201 -1.97 -1.86 -21.03
N CYS A 202 -1.24 -0.82 -20.60
CA CYS A 202 -0.34 -0.03 -21.43
C CYS A 202 1.11 -0.56 -21.34
N ASN A 203 1.96 -0.30 -22.33
CA ASN A 203 3.34 -0.80 -22.32
C ASN A 203 4.32 0.14 -21.61
N LYS A 204 3.94 1.40 -21.43
CA LYS A 204 4.74 2.43 -20.75
C LYS A 204 3.87 3.23 -19.80
N MET A 205 4.48 3.77 -18.73
CA MET A 205 3.76 4.56 -17.72
C MET A 205 2.97 5.73 -18.31
N TYR A 206 3.52 6.46 -19.29
CA TYR A 206 2.85 7.62 -19.87
C TYR A 206 1.69 7.28 -20.81
N GLU A 207 1.73 6.12 -21.49
CA GLU A 207 0.61 5.66 -22.32
C GLU A 207 -0.68 5.45 -21.49
N ALA A 208 -0.54 5.10 -20.20
CA ALA A 208 -1.66 4.99 -19.28
C ALA A 208 -2.36 6.33 -19.02
N LEU A 209 -1.70 7.45 -19.31
CA LEU A 209 -2.23 8.80 -19.06
C LEU A 209 -2.88 9.44 -20.27
N GLU A 210 -2.65 8.93 -21.48
CA GLU A 210 -3.17 9.49 -22.73
C GLU A 210 -4.70 9.65 -22.70
N GLY A 211 -5.16 10.90 -22.57
CA GLY A 211 -6.58 11.24 -22.53
C GLY A 211 -7.31 10.79 -21.26
N ALA A 212 -6.58 10.41 -20.20
CA ALA A 212 -7.15 10.08 -18.90
C ALA A 212 -7.65 11.34 -18.18
N ASP A 213 -8.77 11.25 -17.46
CA ASP A 213 -9.33 12.32 -16.64
C ASP A 213 -8.47 12.60 -15.39
N CYS A 214 -7.77 11.58 -14.86
CA CYS A 214 -6.84 11.74 -13.75
C CYS A 214 -5.79 10.63 -13.71
N LEU A 215 -4.71 10.85 -12.96
CA LEU A 215 -3.75 9.82 -12.55
C LEU A 215 -4.07 9.32 -11.13
N ALA A 216 -4.03 8.00 -10.93
CA ALA A 216 -4.07 7.33 -9.64
C ALA A 216 -2.79 6.51 -9.42
N ILE A 217 -2.01 6.83 -8.39
CA ILE A 217 -0.78 6.12 -8.02
C ILE A 217 -1.12 5.11 -6.93
N MET A 218 -0.96 3.83 -7.23
CA MET A 218 -1.35 2.72 -6.35
C MET A 218 -0.17 1.95 -5.79
N THR A 219 1.00 1.99 -6.45
CA THR A 219 2.23 1.33 -5.97
C THR A 219 3.44 2.22 -6.24
N GLU A 220 4.29 2.41 -5.23
CA GLU A 220 5.37 3.40 -5.20
C GLU A 220 6.68 2.97 -5.88
N TRP A 221 6.57 2.44 -7.09
CA TRP A 221 7.72 2.07 -7.92
C TRP A 221 8.68 3.25 -8.11
N ASN A 222 9.98 2.95 -8.19
CA ASN A 222 11.01 4.00 -8.24
C ASN A 222 10.88 4.90 -9.47
N GLU A 223 10.51 4.35 -10.62
CA GLU A 223 10.26 5.10 -11.86
C GLU A 223 9.14 6.15 -11.73
N PHE A 224 8.18 5.94 -10.83
CA PHE A 224 7.11 6.91 -10.59
C PHE A 224 7.55 8.05 -9.68
N ARG A 225 8.74 8.01 -9.08
CA ARG A 225 9.19 9.04 -8.11
C ARG A 225 9.77 10.28 -8.76
N THR A 226 10.25 10.16 -10.01
CA THR A 226 10.87 11.25 -10.76
C THR A 226 10.30 11.30 -12.19
N PRO A 227 8.98 11.53 -12.34
CA PRO A 227 8.37 11.59 -13.65
C PRO A 227 8.65 12.93 -14.34
N ASP A 228 8.37 12.98 -15.64
CA ASP A 228 8.18 14.22 -16.38
C ASP A 228 6.79 14.79 -16.07
N TYR A 229 6.75 15.80 -15.20
CA TYR A 229 5.51 16.43 -14.76
C TYR A 229 4.80 17.20 -15.88
N ASP A 230 5.53 17.75 -16.85
CA ASP A 230 4.96 18.46 -17.98
C ASP A 230 4.26 17.49 -18.92
N GLN A 231 4.85 16.31 -19.12
CA GLN A 231 4.24 15.21 -19.86
C GLN A 231 2.96 14.72 -19.16
N ILE A 232 2.97 14.49 -17.83
CA ILE A 232 1.75 14.15 -17.08
C ILE A 232 0.67 15.21 -17.33
N GLY A 233 1.03 16.49 -17.19
CA GLY A 233 0.09 17.60 -17.30
C GLY A 233 -0.49 17.80 -18.70
N THR A 234 0.22 17.33 -19.74
CA THR A 234 -0.21 17.40 -21.15
C THR A 234 -1.11 16.22 -21.52
N LEU A 235 -0.84 15.03 -20.98
CA LEU A 235 -1.57 13.81 -21.32
C LEU A 235 -2.93 13.72 -20.62
N LEU A 236 -3.04 14.24 -19.39
CA LEU A 236 -4.28 14.25 -18.63
C LEU A 236 -5.26 15.33 -19.12
N ARG A 237 -6.56 15.02 -19.12
CA ARG A 237 -7.64 15.99 -19.38
C ARG A 237 -7.76 17.02 -18.25
N GLU A 238 -7.57 16.57 -17.02
CA GLU A 238 -7.48 17.43 -15.85
C GLU A 238 -6.13 17.20 -15.16
N LYS A 239 -5.44 18.27 -14.77
CA LYS A 239 -4.18 18.19 -14.00
C LYS A 239 -4.45 17.75 -12.56
N VAL A 240 -4.95 16.54 -12.36
CA VAL A 240 -5.30 15.97 -11.05
C VAL A 240 -4.67 14.60 -10.85
N ILE A 241 -4.04 14.45 -9.68
CA ILE A 241 -3.34 13.24 -9.26
C ILE A 241 -3.90 12.79 -7.91
N PHE A 242 -4.30 11.52 -7.84
CA PHE A 242 -4.68 10.81 -6.63
C PHE A 242 -3.53 9.89 -6.21
N ASP A 243 -2.85 10.22 -5.13
CA ASP A 243 -1.67 9.48 -4.71
C ASP A 243 -1.98 8.63 -3.48
N GLY A 244 -2.07 7.33 -3.69
CA GLY A 244 -2.33 6.34 -2.64
C GLY A 244 -1.12 6.00 -1.78
N ARG A 245 0.07 6.53 -2.09
CA ARG A 245 1.36 6.16 -1.47
C ARG A 245 2.19 7.37 -1.01
N ASN A 246 1.65 8.58 -1.16
CA ASN A 246 2.29 9.83 -0.77
C ASN A 246 3.68 10.03 -1.42
N VAL A 247 3.80 9.67 -2.70
CA VAL A 247 5.07 9.71 -3.45
C VAL A 247 5.56 11.15 -3.66
N TYR A 248 4.66 12.06 -4.03
CA TYR A 248 5.04 13.44 -4.36
C TYR A 248 4.96 14.40 -3.18
N ASP A 249 5.79 15.44 -3.25
CA ASP A 249 5.74 16.58 -2.35
C ASP A 249 4.55 17.50 -2.67
N THR A 250 3.87 17.98 -1.63
CA THR A 250 2.66 18.79 -1.80
C THR A 250 2.94 20.21 -2.31
N GLU A 251 4.06 20.83 -1.91
CA GLU A 251 4.40 22.17 -2.39
C GLU A 251 4.88 22.12 -3.84
N GLN A 252 5.67 21.11 -4.23
CA GLN A 252 6.06 20.91 -5.62
C GLN A 252 4.83 20.76 -6.53
N MET A 253 3.84 19.94 -6.14
CA MET A 253 2.62 19.77 -6.92
C MET A 253 1.81 21.06 -7.06
N LYS A 254 1.84 21.91 -6.03
CA LYS A 254 1.19 23.23 -6.02
C LYS A 254 1.87 24.21 -6.96
N GLU A 255 3.20 24.24 -6.96
CA GLU A 255 4.01 25.08 -7.86
C GLU A 255 3.77 24.72 -9.33
N LEU A 256 3.72 23.42 -9.62
CA LEU A 256 3.44 22.86 -10.96
C LEU A 256 1.95 23.00 -11.37
N GLY A 257 1.09 23.46 -10.46
CA GLY A 257 -0.32 23.72 -10.73
C GLY A 257 -1.22 22.48 -10.76
N PHE A 258 -0.76 21.35 -10.24
CA PHE A 258 -1.58 20.14 -10.10
C PHE A 258 -2.56 20.27 -8.94
N GLN A 259 -3.76 19.71 -9.13
CA GLN A 259 -4.59 19.29 -8.03
C GLN A 259 -4.03 17.98 -7.49
N TYR A 260 -3.59 17.96 -6.24
CA TYR A 260 -2.93 16.79 -5.67
C TYR A 260 -3.64 16.34 -4.39
N ILE A 261 -4.16 15.12 -4.44
CA ILE A 261 -4.98 14.51 -3.40
C ILE A 261 -4.28 13.24 -2.95
N SER A 262 -3.70 13.28 -1.75
CA SER A 262 -2.96 12.15 -1.19
C SER A 262 -3.60 11.66 0.12
N ILE A 263 -2.92 10.78 0.85
CA ILE A 263 -3.43 10.13 2.07
C ILE A 263 -2.91 10.87 3.31
N GLY A 264 -3.81 11.48 4.09
CA GLY A 264 -3.46 12.09 5.37
C GLY A 264 -2.74 13.44 5.31
N ARG A 265 -2.68 14.08 4.14
CA ARG A 265 -1.96 15.35 3.94
C ARG A 265 -2.88 16.46 3.46
N PRO A 266 -2.52 17.74 3.67
CA PRO A 266 -3.27 18.87 3.14
C PRO A 266 -3.51 18.74 1.63
N LYS A 267 -4.74 19.03 1.19
CA LYS A 267 -5.07 18.99 -0.23
C LYS A 267 -4.45 20.17 -0.95
N VAL A 268 -3.80 19.88 -2.07
CA VAL A 268 -3.29 20.92 -2.96
C VAL A 268 -4.41 21.29 -3.94
N LYS A 269 -4.85 22.55 -3.87
CA LYS A 269 -5.74 23.12 -4.88
C LYS A 269 -4.87 23.57 -6.05
N GLY A 270 -5.14 23.05 -7.24
CA GLY A 270 -4.48 23.49 -8.47
C GLY A 270 -4.77 24.97 -8.74
N ARG A 271 -3.94 25.61 -9.58
CA ARG A 271 -4.21 26.98 -10.02
C ARG A 271 -5.47 26.96 -10.90
N LYS A 272 -6.49 27.73 -10.52
CA LYS A 272 -7.57 28.05 -11.47
C LYS A 272 -6.91 28.77 -12.66
N LYS A 273 -7.06 28.21 -13.86
CA LYS A 273 -6.90 29.02 -15.08
C LYS A 273 -8.02 30.05 -15.11
#